data_AF-A0A527TWK1-F1
#
_entry.id   AF-A0A527TWK1-F1
#
_cell.length_a   1.000
_cell.length_b   1.000
_cell.length_c   1.000
_cell.angle_alpha   90.00
_cell.angle_beta   90.00
_cell.angle_gamma   90.00
#
_symmetry.space_group_name_H-M   'P 1'
#
loop_
_entity.id
_entity.type
_entity.pdbx_description
1 polymer ?
#
loop_
_entity_poly.entity_id
_entity_poly.type
_entity_poly.pdbx_seq_one_letter_code
_entity_poly.pdbx_strand_id
1 'polypeptide(L)'
;MQDKRYQVFISSTFEDLQAERRAVQDVVVSTGDFPVQMESFPAADEDQFEFIKSLIDQCDYYVLIIAGRYGTVAEDGQSYTHKEFRYAVSKGVPVLVMLHGNRGTIPADKSEATDAGKKRLADFITEAEDGRLRKTWTTLDGLKLAVREALDHAKATKARVGWVRGDAVTSLETLEELNLVRKENDRFRQALGNLQIEVPLPSIPAASDPIEIDLLPVSIQNRSGTTSGSQARIKGTWISVFPIFFGNLKWRSNDWNGDYHYSVDDDDSCVAIGSSLAGEVAAVDTSGMFKISKGTLDRLSSYYTEAGLMITEGVNPFTETAQRVARRHRISDQASSNLALLEGEVKVSTATSELDNEIPF
;
A
#
# COMPACT_ATOMS: atom_id res chain seq x y z
N MET A 1 23.97 -19.71 15.78
CA MET A 1 22.52 -19.74 16.06
C MET A 1 22.32 -18.77 17.22
N GLN A 2 21.71 -17.61 16.99
CA GLN A 2 21.55 -16.60 18.05
C GLN A 2 20.77 -17.22 19.23
N ASP A 3 21.26 -17.01 20.45
CA ASP A 3 20.62 -17.43 21.71
C ASP A 3 19.38 -16.55 21.96
N LYS A 4 18.35 -16.75 21.13
CA LYS A 4 17.07 -16.04 21.18
C LYS A 4 16.21 -16.61 22.29
N ARG A 5 15.69 -15.72 23.14
CA ARG A 5 14.76 -16.02 24.22
C ARG A 5 13.40 -15.44 23.88
N TYR A 6 12.31 -16.01 24.37
CA TYR A 6 10.97 -15.54 24.03
C TYR A 6 10.17 -15.15 25.26
N GLN A 7 9.25 -14.20 25.12
CA GLN A 7 8.25 -13.91 26.15
C GLN A 7 7.03 -14.79 25.93
N VAL A 8 6.65 -15.55 26.96
CA VAL A 8 5.53 -16.50 26.90
C VAL A 8 4.48 -16.11 27.94
N PHE A 9 3.30 -15.71 27.45
CA PHE A 9 2.16 -15.39 28.31
C PHE A 9 1.48 -16.67 28.81
N ILE A 10 1.26 -16.82 30.12
CA ILE A 10 0.61 -17.99 30.72
C ILE A 10 -0.79 -17.59 31.20
N SER A 11 -1.81 -18.01 30.45
CA SER A 11 -3.22 -17.72 30.74
C SER A 11 -3.94 -18.98 31.23
N SER A 12 -4.68 -18.83 32.33
CA SER A 12 -5.55 -19.85 32.91
C SER A 12 -6.45 -19.22 33.96
N THR A 13 -7.39 -19.99 34.49
CA THR A 13 -7.98 -19.67 35.79
C THR A 13 -6.92 -19.77 36.89
N PHE A 14 -7.07 -18.99 37.98
CA PHE A 14 -6.02 -18.88 38.99
C PHE A 14 -6.22 -19.83 40.17
N GLU A 15 -7.35 -19.73 40.89
CA GLU A 15 -7.56 -20.44 42.16
C GLU A 15 -7.39 -21.96 42.08
N ASP A 16 -7.85 -22.58 40.98
CA ASP A 16 -7.87 -24.03 40.79
C ASP A 16 -6.58 -24.61 40.19
N LEU A 17 -5.80 -23.78 39.47
CA LEU A 17 -4.67 -24.20 38.62
C LEU A 17 -3.30 -23.65 39.06
N GLN A 18 -3.13 -23.24 40.30
CA GLN A 18 -1.85 -22.68 40.78
C GLN A 18 -0.65 -23.64 40.56
N ALA A 19 -0.85 -24.95 40.77
CA ALA A 19 0.21 -25.94 40.59
C ALA A 19 0.60 -26.11 39.12
N GLU A 20 -0.39 -26.11 38.24
CA GLU A 20 -0.28 -26.20 36.79
C GLU A 20 0.42 -24.97 36.22
N ARG A 21 0.03 -23.77 36.67
CA ARG A 21 0.68 -22.50 36.28
C ARG A 21 2.15 -22.49 36.66
N ARG A 22 2.48 -22.87 37.90
CA ARG A 22 3.86 -22.99 38.36
C ARG A 22 4.65 -24.02 37.55
N ALA A 23 4.04 -25.17 37.25
CA ALA A 23 4.66 -26.19 36.42
C ALA A 23 4.99 -25.69 35.01
N VAL A 24 4.09 -24.92 34.39
CA VAL A 24 4.31 -24.29 33.08
C VAL A 24 5.37 -23.20 33.16
N GLN A 25 5.35 -22.38 34.21
CA GLN A 25 6.38 -21.37 34.47
C GLN A 25 7.78 -22.01 34.54
N ASP A 26 7.93 -23.10 35.30
CA ASP A 26 9.20 -23.83 35.42
C ASP A 26 9.70 -24.31 34.05
N VAL A 27 8.80 -24.78 33.17
CA VAL A 27 9.14 -25.21 31.81
C VAL A 27 9.63 -24.05 30.96
N VAL A 28 8.92 -22.92 30.97
CA VAL A 28 9.31 -21.72 30.22
C VAL A 28 10.69 -21.25 30.66
N VAL A 29 10.92 -21.12 31.97
CA VAL A 29 12.22 -20.72 32.53
C VAL A 29 13.32 -21.72 32.20
N SER A 30 13.06 -23.03 32.32
CA SER A 30 14.06 -24.07 32.03
C SER A 30 14.48 -24.11 30.56
N THR A 31 13.66 -23.55 29.67
CA THR A 31 13.94 -23.44 28.23
C THR A 31 14.67 -22.13 27.88
N GLY A 32 14.93 -21.28 28.88
CA GLY A 32 15.62 -19.99 28.73
C GLY A 32 14.71 -18.81 28.37
N ASP A 33 13.40 -19.03 28.30
CA ASP A 33 12.40 -18.01 27.99
C ASP A 33 11.92 -17.25 29.23
N PHE A 34 11.16 -16.18 29.00
CA PHE A 34 10.61 -15.31 30.03
C PHE A 34 9.11 -15.59 30.21
N PRO A 35 8.67 -16.14 31.37
CA PRO A 35 7.25 -16.29 31.65
C PRO A 35 6.61 -14.96 32.03
N VAL A 36 5.47 -14.65 31.42
CA VAL A 36 4.63 -13.50 31.76
C VAL A 36 3.31 -14.02 32.33
N GLN A 37 2.99 -13.61 33.57
CA GLN A 37 1.86 -14.14 34.32
C GLN A 37 1.33 -13.12 35.34
N MET A 38 0.03 -13.22 35.66
CA MET A 38 -0.69 -12.23 36.46
C MET A 38 -0.14 -12.02 37.87
N GLU A 39 0.49 -13.04 38.44
CA GLU A 39 1.09 -13.02 39.76
C GLU A 39 2.31 -12.09 39.87
N SER A 40 2.92 -11.78 38.72
CA SER A 40 4.07 -10.89 38.63
C SER A 40 3.66 -9.43 38.37
N PHE A 41 2.36 -9.12 38.31
CA PHE A 41 1.89 -7.78 37.96
C PHE A 41 2.07 -6.80 39.13
N PRO A 42 2.59 -5.60 38.89
CA PRO A 42 2.71 -4.57 39.91
C PRO A 42 1.33 -4.07 40.35
N ALA A 43 1.25 -3.50 41.56
CA ALA A 43 0.09 -2.69 41.93
C ALA A 43 0.06 -1.44 41.01
N ALA A 44 -1.00 -1.30 40.21
CA ALA A 44 -1.17 -0.23 39.23
C ALA A 44 -2.55 0.41 39.37
N ASP A 45 -2.64 1.72 39.04
CA ASP A 45 -3.88 2.52 39.03
C ASP A 45 -4.53 2.49 37.63
N GLU A 46 -4.57 1.30 37.01
CA GLU A 46 -5.10 1.08 35.66
C GLU A 46 -6.12 -0.07 35.66
N ASP A 47 -7.03 -0.06 34.69
CA ASP A 47 -7.95 -1.19 34.48
C ASP A 47 -7.15 -2.48 34.23
N GLN A 48 -7.48 -3.53 34.98
CA GLN A 48 -6.75 -4.80 34.97
C GLN A 48 -6.65 -5.39 33.56
N PHE A 49 -7.70 -5.24 32.75
CA PHE A 49 -7.73 -5.81 31.40
C PHE A 49 -6.92 -4.97 30.41
N GLU A 50 -6.94 -3.64 30.52
CA GLU A 50 -6.05 -2.76 29.73
C GLU A 50 -4.56 -3.07 29.99
N PHE A 51 -4.19 -3.29 31.24
CA PHE A 51 -2.82 -3.67 31.60
C PHE A 51 -2.43 -5.02 30.98
N ILE A 52 -3.29 -6.04 31.08
CA ILE A 52 -3.03 -7.37 30.50
C ILE A 52 -2.83 -7.28 28.98
N LYS A 53 -3.63 -6.47 28.28
CA LYS A 53 -3.49 -6.26 26.84
C LYS A 53 -2.09 -5.75 26.47
N SER A 54 -1.58 -4.79 27.22
CA SER A 54 -0.23 -4.23 27.01
C SER A 54 0.88 -5.28 27.15
N LEU A 55 0.67 -6.29 28.01
CA LEU A 55 1.61 -7.39 28.21
C LEU A 55 1.52 -8.44 27.11
N ILE A 56 0.29 -8.80 26.70
CA ILE A 56 0.07 -9.73 25.58
C ILE A 56 0.70 -9.18 24.29
N ASP A 57 0.61 -7.87 24.06
CA ASP A 57 1.22 -7.21 22.90
C ASP A 57 2.74 -7.38 22.82
N GLN A 58 3.41 -7.54 23.97
CA GLN A 58 4.86 -7.76 24.06
C GLN A 58 5.26 -9.23 24.04
N CYS A 59 4.29 -10.16 24.08
CA CYS A 59 4.56 -11.58 24.12
C CYS A 59 4.78 -12.17 22.72
N ASP A 60 5.70 -13.14 22.66
CA ASP A 60 5.99 -13.89 21.45
C ASP A 60 5.02 -15.06 21.30
N TYR A 61 4.72 -15.76 22.40
CA TYR A 61 3.84 -16.91 22.44
C TYR A 61 2.82 -16.80 23.57
N TYR A 62 1.69 -17.45 23.41
CA TYR A 62 0.61 -17.48 24.40
C TYR A 62 0.27 -18.94 24.73
N VAL A 63 0.34 -19.31 26.00
CA VAL A 63 -0.06 -20.63 26.50
C VAL A 63 -1.37 -20.50 27.24
N LEU A 64 -2.39 -21.22 26.78
CA LEU A 64 -3.72 -21.27 27.40
C LEU A 64 -3.91 -22.61 28.10
N ILE A 65 -4.15 -22.61 29.41
CA ILE A 65 -4.46 -23.81 30.18
C ILE A 65 -5.95 -23.79 30.54
N ILE A 66 -6.68 -24.81 30.11
CA ILE A 66 -8.12 -24.96 30.39
C ILE A 66 -8.37 -26.26 31.14
N ALA A 67 -9.12 -26.18 32.24
CA ALA A 67 -9.48 -27.32 33.08
C ALA A 67 -10.98 -27.32 33.44
N GLY A 68 -11.30 -27.27 34.73
CA GLY A 68 -12.66 -27.44 35.26
C GLY A 68 -13.46 -26.15 35.41
N ARG A 69 -12.82 -24.97 35.35
CA ARG A 69 -13.43 -23.66 35.58
C ARG A 69 -13.39 -22.76 34.35
N TYR A 70 -14.46 -21.98 34.15
CA TYR A 70 -14.54 -20.90 33.17
C TYR A 70 -13.82 -19.64 33.67
N GLY A 71 -13.81 -19.45 34.99
CA GLY A 71 -13.13 -18.35 35.66
C GLY A 71 -14.04 -17.18 36.04
N THR A 72 -13.45 -16.17 36.67
CA THR A 72 -14.16 -14.97 37.11
C THR A 72 -14.66 -14.17 35.91
N VAL A 73 -15.94 -13.85 35.93
CA VAL A 73 -16.64 -13.14 34.85
C VAL A 73 -16.55 -11.64 35.11
N ALA A 74 -16.13 -10.87 34.10
CA ALA A 74 -16.13 -9.41 34.11
C ALA A 74 -17.55 -8.86 33.86
N GLU A 75 -17.71 -7.54 33.95
CA GLU A 75 -19.01 -6.86 33.79
C GLU A 75 -19.69 -7.14 32.44
N ASP A 76 -18.89 -7.44 31.40
CA ASP A 76 -19.35 -7.76 30.04
C ASP A 76 -19.82 -9.23 29.87
N GLY A 77 -19.80 -10.04 30.93
CA GLY A 77 -20.27 -11.42 30.90
C GLY A 77 -19.24 -12.44 30.39
N GLN A 78 -18.03 -12.03 30.05
CA GLN A 78 -16.92 -12.92 29.67
C GLN A 78 -15.92 -13.10 30.82
N SER A 79 -15.29 -14.28 30.91
CA SER A 79 -14.21 -14.45 31.89
C SER A 79 -12.95 -13.73 31.44
N TYR A 80 -12.13 -13.28 32.40
CA TYR A 80 -10.85 -12.63 32.09
C TYR A 80 -9.99 -13.50 31.16
N THR A 81 -9.84 -14.79 31.47
CA THR A 81 -9.13 -15.77 30.62
C THR A 81 -9.69 -15.85 29.19
N HIS A 82 -11.00 -15.78 29.02
CA HIS A 82 -11.62 -15.79 27.69
C HIS A 82 -11.33 -14.47 26.95
N LYS A 83 -11.41 -13.33 27.63
CA LYS A 83 -11.08 -12.02 27.05
C LYS A 83 -9.60 -11.95 26.63
N GLU A 84 -8.69 -12.45 27.45
CA GLU A 84 -7.26 -12.56 27.15
C GLU A 84 -7.02 -13.41 25.89
N PHE A 85 -7.67 -14.57 25.80
CA PHE A 85 -7.54 -15.45 24.64
C PHE A 85 -7.98 -14.77 23.35
N ARG A 86 -9.16 -14.14 23.34
CA ARG A 86 -9.67 -13.42 22.16
C ARG A 86 -8.75 -12.29 21.75
N TYR A 87 -8.20 -11.58 22.73
CA TYR A 87 -7.25 -10.51 22.46
C TYR A 87 -5.96 -11.05 21.83
N ALA A 88 -5.36 -12.10 22.39
CA ALA A 88 -4.15 -12.73 21.84
C ALA A 88 -4.35 -13.22 20.40
N VAL A 89 -5.51 -13.82 20.11
CA VAL A 89 -5.89 -14.23 18.75
C VAL A 89 -6.01 -13.01 17.82
N SER A 90 -6.67 -11.93 18.27
CA SER A 90 -6.81 -10.70 17.46
C SER A 90 -5.47 -10.04 17.11
N LYS A 91 -4.46 -10.21 17.96
CA LYS A 91 -3.09 -9.70 17.76
C LYS A 91 -2.19 -10.64 16.98
N GLY A 92 -2.71 -11.79 16.54
CA GLY A 92 -1.94 -12.79 15.79
C GLY A 92 -0.81 -13.41 16.62
N VAL A 93 -0.91 -13.41 17.96
CA VAL A 93 0.03 -14.12 18.82
C VAL A 93 -0.24 -15.63 18.68
N PRO A 94 0.77 -16.47 18.42
CA PRO A 94 0.57 -17.91 18.40
C PRO A 94 0.07 -18.44 19.74
N VAL A 95 -1.13 -19.02 19.73
CA VAL A 95 -1.79 -19.59 20.91
C VAL A 95 -1.60 -21.11 20.97
N LEU A 96 -1.11 -21.60 22.10
CA LEU A 96 -0.89 -23.01 22.43
C LEU A 96 -1.92 -23.44 23.48
N VAL A 97 -2.88 -24.28 23.08
CA VAL A 97 -4.01 -24.67 23.94
C VAL A 97 -3.73 -26.00 24.64
N MET A 98 -3.75 -25.98 25.97
CA MET A 98 -3.56 -27.11 26.88
C MET A 98 -4.86 -27.43 27.60
N LEU A 99 -5.59 -28.44 27.12
CA LEU A 99 -6.90 -28.80 27.66
C LEU A 99 -6.83 -30.06 28.53
N HIS A 100 -7.37 -30.00 29.74
CA HIS A 100 -7.44 -31.16 30.62
C HIS A 100 -8.24 -32.31 29.97
N GLY A 101 -7.63 -33.49 29.87
CA GLY A 101 -8.15 -34.64 29.14
C GLY A 101 -9.32 -35.34 29.83
N ASN A 102 -9.43 -35.23 31.15
CA ASN A 102 -10.52 -35.85 31.91
C ASN A 102 -11.12 -34.88 32.93
N ARG A 103 -11.86 -33.88 32.45
CA ARG A 103 -12.48 -32.85 33.32
C ARG A 103 -13.46 -33.43 34.34
N GLY A 104 -14.09 -34.57 34.05
CA GLY A 104 -15.02 -35.22 34.98
C GLY A 104 -14.37 -35.80 36.23
N THR A 105 -13.04 -35.98 36.21
CA THR A 105 -12.26 -36.42 37.39
C THR A 105 -11.70 -35.27 38.22
N ILE A 106 -11.88 -34.02 37.77
CA ILE A 106 -11.44 -32.85 38.54
C ILE A 106 -12.32 -32.73 39.78
N PRO A 107 -11.74 -32.53 40.98
CA PRO A 107 -12.49 -32.28 42.20
C PRO A 107 -13.56 -31.18 42.02
N ALA A 108 -14.69 -31.32 42.70
CA ALA A 108 -15.84 -30.43 42.52
C ALA A 108 -15.55 -28.97 42.94
N ASP A 109 -14.68 -28.77 43.93
CA ASP A 109 -14.16 -27.48 44.38
C ASP A 109 -13.28 -26.78 43.33
N LYS A 110 -12.69 -27.56 42.42
CA LYS A 110 -11.90 -27.09 41.26
C LYS A 110 -12.69 -27.08 39.96
N SER A 111 -14.01 -27.22 40.00
CA SER A 111 -14.87 -27.29 38.83
C SER A 111 -15.99 -26.25 38.90
N GLU A 112 -16.57 -25.89 37.74
CA GLU A 112 -17.75 -25.03 37.71
C GLU A 112 -18.92 -25.66 38.47
N ALA A 113 -19.41 -24.97 39.49
CA ALA A 113 -20.54 -25.41 40.29
C ALA A 113 -21.88 -25.22 39.55
N THR A 114 -21.99 -24.17 38.73
CA THR A 114 -23.25 -23.79 38.07
C THR A 114 -23.34 -24.35 36.66
N ASP A 115 -24.56 -24.72 36.23
CA ASP A 115 -24.77 -25.19 34.86
C ASP A 115 -24.53 -24.10 33.81
N ALA A 116 -24.78 -22.84 34.18
CA ALA A 116 -24.42 -21.68 33.35
C ALA A 116 -22.90 -21.57 33.15
N GLY A 117 -22.10 -21.75 34.21
CA GLY A 117 -20.64 -21.77 34.14
C GLY A 117 -20.11 -22.93 33.29
N LYS A 118 -20.66 -24.14 33.49
CA LYS A 118 -20.30 -25.32 32.68
C LYS A 118 -20.59 -25.11 31.19
N LYS A 119 -21.73 -24.49 30.86
CA LYS A 119 -22.07 -24.15 29.48
C LYS A 119 -21.07 -23.17 28.88
N ARG A 120 -20.78 -22.07 29.58
CA ARG A 120 -19.79 -21.07 29.14
C ARG A 120 -18.39 -21.68 28.94
N LEU A 121 -17.98 -22.58 29.82
CA LEU A 121 -16.73 -23.33 29.67
C LEU A 121 -16.72 -24.20 28.40
N ALA A 122 -17.82 -24.91 28.13
CA ALA A 122 -17.94 -25.72 26.92
C ALA A 122 -17.90 -24.86 25.63
N ASP A 123 -18.58 -23.72 25.64
CA ASP A 123 -18.58 -22.77 24.51
C ASP A 123 -17.17 -22.22 24.27
N PHE A 124 -16.46 -21.80 25.32
CA PHE A 124 -15.09 -21.31 25.24
C PHE A 124 -14.12 -22.37 24.70
N ILE A 125 -14.29 -23.63 25.12
CA ILE A 125 -13.44 -24.72 24.65
C ILE A 125 -13.65 -24.98 23.16
N THR A 126 -14.90 -24.93 22.70
CA THR A 126 -15.22 -25.04 21.28
C THR A 126 -14.53 -23.92 20.48
N GLU A 127 -14.54 -22.69 20.98
CA GLU A 127 -13.86 -21.54 20.36
C GLU A 127 -12.33 -21.66 20.38
N ALA A 128 -11.76 -22.19 21.48
CA ALA A 128 -10.32 -22.42 21.61
C ALA A 128 -9.82 -23.52 20.65
N GLU A 129 -10.63 -24.54 20.41
CA GLU A 129 -10.36 -25.65 19.49
C GLU A 129 -10.60 -25.27 18.01
N ASP A 130 -11.41 -24.26 17.74
CA ASP A 130 -11.71 -23.84 16.36
C ASP A 130 -10.45 -23.35 15.62
N GLY A 131 -10.13 -23.98 14.50
CA GLY A 131 -8.97 -23.67 13.67
C GLY A 131 -7.59 -23.93 14.31
N ARG A 132 -7.51 -24.63 15.46
CA ARG A 132 -6.23 -24.85 16.19
C ARG A 132 -6.10 -26.27 16.72
N LEU A 133 -4.88 -26.80 16.71
CA LEU A 133 -4.56 -28.07 17.37
C LEU A 133 -4.40 -27.83 18.87
N ARG A 134 -5.09 -28.63 19.69
CA ARG A 134 -4.92 -28.65 21.14
C ARG A 134 -4.07 -29.84 21.60
N LYS A 135 -3.46 -29.71 22.78
CA LYS A 135 -2.84 -30.84 23.50
C LYS A 135 -3.63 -31.15 24.76
N THR A 136 -3.73 -32.45 25.06
CA THR A 136 -4.38 -32.96 26.26
C THR A 136 -3.37 -33.23 27.36
N TRP A 137 -3.78 -33.00 28.60
CA TRP A 137 -3.00 -33.38 29.79
C TRP A 137 -3.91 -33.92 30.89
N THR A 138 -3.39 -34.81 31.72
CA THR A 138 -4.09 -35.40 32.89
C THR A 138 -3.23 -35.41 34.15
N THR A 139 -1.94 -35.12 34.02
CA THR A 139 -0.96 -35.03 35.11
C THR A 139 -0.10 -33.79 34.93
N LEU A 140 0.51 -33.30 36.01
CA LEU A 140 1.41 -32.15 35.96
C LEU A 140 2.62 -32.40 35.04
N ASP A 141 3.23 -33.57 35.10
CA ASP A 141 4.38 -33.90 34.23
C ASP A 141 3.95 -34.00 32.76
N GLY A 142 2.75 -34.53 32.50
CA GLY A 142 2.16 -34.53 31.16
C GLY A 142 1.92 -33.13 30.62
N LEU A 143 1.44 -32.20 31.47
CA LEU A 143 1.30 -30.79 31.11
C LEU A 143 2.66 -30.16 30.78
N LYS A 144 3.68 -30.39 31.62
CA LYS A 144 5.04 -29.87 31.41
C LYS A 144 5.61 -30.32 30.05
N LEU A 145 5.50 -31.62 29.76
CA LEU A 145 5.94 -32.19 28.49
C LEU A 145 5.17 -31.60 27.30
N ALA A 146 3.85 -31.55 27.39
CA ALA A 146 3.00 -31.02 26.33
C ALA A 146 3.30 -29.55 26.01
N VAL A 147 3.53 -28.72 27.03
CA VAL A 147 3.93 -27.32 26.86
C VAL A 147 5.29 -27.22 26.20
N ARG A 148 6.27 -28.00 26.66
CA ARG A 148 7.63 -27.98 26.10
C ARG A 148 7.62 -28.34 24.61
N GLU A 149 6.98 -29.44 24.24
CA GLU A 149 6.85 -29.86 22.84
C GLU A 149 6.14 -28.81 21.98
N ALA A 150 5.06 -28.23 22.50
CA ALA A 150 4.29 -27.22 21.77
C ALA A 150 5.09 -25.94 21.57
N LEU A 151 5.86 -25.49 22.57
CA LEU A 151 6.74 -24.34 22.45
C LEU A 151 7.88 -24.60 21.46
N ASP A 152 8.55 -25.74 21.53
CA ASP A 152 9.64 -26.08 20.61
C ASP A 152 9.13 -26.12 19.16
N HIS A 153 7.96 -26.72 18.92
CA HIS A 153 7.32 -26.71 17.61
C HIS A 153 6.90 -25.31 17.15
N ALA A 154 6.34 -24.49 18.05
CA ALA A 154 5.91 -23.13 17.73
C ALA A 154 7.10 -22.22 17.39
N LYS A 155 8.22 -22.36 18.11
CA LYS A 155 9.47 -21.65 17.80
C LYS A 155 10.03 -22.02 16.44
N ALA A 156 9.93 -23.28 16.04
CA ALA A 156 10.39 -23.76 14.75
C ALA A 156 9.49 -23.36 13.57
N THR A 157 8.17 -23.34 13.77
CA THR A 157 7.19 -23.13 12.68
C THR A 157 6.61 -21.72 12.59
N LYS A 158 6.56 -21.00 13.72
CA LYS A 158 6.01 -19.65 13.86
C LYS A 158 7.03 -18.78 14.58
N ALA A 159 8.16 -18.53 13.92
CA ALA A 159 9.24 -17.71 14.47
C ALA A 159 8.74 -16.29 14.79
N ARG A 160 9.05 -15.83 16.00
CA ARG A 160 8.75 -14.47 16.50
C ARG A 160 10.03 -13.67 16.68
N VAL A 161 9.89 -12.37 16.94
CA VAL A 161 11.02 -11.45 17.08
C VAL A 161 11.94 -11.92 18.19
N GLY A 162 11.38 -12.20 19.37
CA GLY A 162 12.11 -12.63 20.55
C GLY A 162 13.09 -11.59 21.08
N TRP A 163 13.83 -12.00 22.11
CA TRP A 163 14.83 -11.24 22.82
C TRP A 163 16.21 -11.81 22.53
N VAL A 164 17.13 -10.90 22.24
CA VAL A 164 18.56 -11.16 22.16
C VAL A 164 19.23 -10.24 23.15
N ARG A 165 20.29 -10.72 23.81
CA ARG A 165 21.06 -9.86 24.71
C ARG A 165 21.67 -8.71 23.90
N GLY A 166 21.65 -7.49 24.46
CA GLY A 166 22.02 -6.28 23.72
C GLY A 166 23.48 -6.25 23.21
N ASP A 167 24.37 -7.02 23.82
CA ASP A 167 25.74 -7.25 23.36
C ASP A 167 25.81 -8.04 22.04
N ALA A 168 24.79 -8.85 21.72
CA ALA A 168 24.71 -9.60 20.47
C ALA A 168 24.16 -8.78 19.28
N VAL A 169 23.48 -7.66 19.55
CA VAL A 169 22.89 -6.76 18.51
C VAL A 169 23.84 -5.61 18.14
N THR A 170 24.84 -5.36 18.98
CA THR A 170 26.02 -4.56 18.60
C THR A 170 27.08 -5.49 18.05
N SER A 171 26.76 -6.22 16.99
CA SER A 171 27.81 -6.82 16.17
C SER A 171 28.59 -5.65 15.58
N LEU A 172 29.71 -5.32 16.24
CA LEU A 172 30.79 -4.53 15.67
C LEU A 172 31.02 -4.97 14.22
N GLU A 173 30.91 -6.28 13.98
CA GLU A 173 30.91 -6.96 12.69
C GLU A 173 29.83 -6.47 11.70
N THR A 174 28.56 -6.26 12.08
CA THR A 174 27.53 -5.71 11.16
C THR A 174 27.74 -4.22 10.91
N LEU A 175 28.25 -3.47 11.89
CA LEU A 175 28.64 -2.07 11.68
C LEU A 175 29.90 -1.97 10.81
N GLU A 176 30.83 -2.91 10.92
CA GLU A 176 32.02 -3.06 10.10
C GLU A 176 31.65 -3.46 8.67
N GLU A 177 30.79 -4.46 8.48
CA GLU A 177 30.23 -4.84 7.18
C GLU A 177 29.48 -3.66 6.54
N LEU A 178 28.63 -2.95 7.28
CA LEU A 178 27.95 -1.76 6.76
C LEU A 178 28.94 -0.67 6.33
N ASN A 179 30.00 -0.46 7.10
CA ASN A 179 31.06 0.48 6.75
C ASN A 179 31.87 0.02 5.53
N LEU A 180 32.13 -1.28 5.40
CA LEU A 180 32.80 -1.87 4.24
C LEU A 180 31.95 -1.72 2.99
N VAL A 181 30.67 -2.10 3.05
CA VAL A 181 29.71 -1.93 1.95
C VAL A 181 29.56 -0.46 1.57
N ARG A 182 29.52 0.47 2.52
CA ARG A 182 29.52 1.91 2.22
C ARG A 182 30.78 2.33 1.46
N LYS A 183 31.97 1.96 1.94
CA LYS A 183 33.23 2.27 1.27
C LYS A 183 33.32 1.64 -0.12
N GLU A 184 32.80 0.44 -0.29
CA GLU A 184 32.78 -0.25 -1.58
C GLU A 184 31.79 0.41 -2.54
N ASN A 185 30.62 0.83 -2.06
CA ASN A 185 29.65 1.61 -2.84
C ASN A 185 30.23 2.96 -3.26
N ASP A 186 30.93 3.66 -2.36
CA ASP A 186 31.62 4.91 -2.69
C ASP A 186 32.73 4.67 -3.73
N ARG A 187 33.47 3.57 -3.62
CA ARG A 187 34.48 3.16 -4.61
C ARG A 187 33.84 2.84 -5.97
N PHE A 188 32.72 2.12 -6.00
CA PHE A 188 31.99 1.84 -7.22
C PHE A 188 31.41 3.11 -7.83
N ARG A 189 30.85 4.02 -7.03
CA ARG A 189 30.40 5.34 -7.50
C ARG A 189 31.54 6.16 -8.08
N GLN A 190 32.71 6.14 -7.47
CA GLN A 190 33.91 6.81 -8.01
C GLN A 190 34.42 6.15 -9.30
N ALA A 191 34.42 4.82 -9.38
CA ALA A 191 34.82 4.08 -10.58
C ALA A 191 33.82 4.26 -11.74
N LEU A 192 32.52 4.29 -11.43
CA LEU A 192 31.44 4.60 -12.39
C LEU A 192 31.44 6.07 -12.79
N GLY A 193 31.94 6.97 -11.93
CA GLY A 193 32.06 8.40 -12.19
C GLY A 193 33.00 8.79 -13.33
N ASN A 194 33.81 7.86 -13.86
CA ASN A 194 34.70 8.10 -15.02
C ASN A 194 34.37 7.25 -16.26
N LEU A 195 33.30 6.45 -16.24
CA LEU A 195 32.88 5.59 -17.37
C LEU A 195 31.49 5.94 -17.92
N GLN A 196 30.87 7.00 -17.41
CA GLN A 196 29.91 7.72 -18.24
C GLN A 196 30.72 8.39 -19.34
N ILE A 197 30.64 7.83 -20.55
CA ILE A 197 30.83 8.65 -21.74
C ILE A 197 29.81 9.78 -21.57
N GLU A 198 30.27 10.95 -21.10
CA GLU A 198 29.50 12.19 -21.20
C GLU A 198 29.33 12.44 -22.69
N VAL A 199 28.33 11.82 -23.29
CA VAL A 199 27.77 12.29 -24.54
C VAL A 199 27.16 13.63 -24.15
N PRO A 200 27.73 14.77 -24.58
CA PRO A 200 27.12 16.06 -24.29
C PRO A 200 25.69 15.99 -24.84
N LEU A 201 24.72 15.97 -23.92
CA LEU A 201 23.32 15.98 -24.30
C LEU A 201 23.08 17.26 -25.11
N PRO A 202 22.33 17.20 -26.22
CA PRO A 202 22.01 18.39 -26.97
C PRO A 202 21.30 19.39 -26.05
N SER A 203 21.64 20.68 -26.16
CA SER A 203 20.99 21.73 -25.38
C SER A 203 19.49 21.77 -25.64
N ILE A 204 18.68 21.80 -24.58
CA ILE A 204 17.23 21.97 -24.68
C ILE A 204 16.92 23.34 -25.34
N PRO A 205 15.97 23.43 -26.27
CA PRO A 205 15.55 24.70 -26.86
C PRO A 205 15.07 25.71 -25.79
N ALA A 206 15.42 26.99 -25.95
CA ALA A 206 14.97 28.05 -25.05
C ALA A 206 13.45 28.24 -25.13
N ALA A 207 12.83 28.79 -24.07
CA ALA A 207 11.38 29.02 -23.99
C ALA A 207 10.78 29.83 -25.15
N SER A 208 11.59 30.69 -25.77
CA SER A 208 11.24 31.54 -26.89
C SER A 208 11.53 30.93 -28.26
N ASP A 209 12.10 29.72 -28.32
CA ASP A 209 12.48 29.12 -29.61
C ASP A 209 11.23 28.77 -30.41
N PRO A 210 11.18 29.17 -31.69
CA PRO A 210 10.01 28.93 -32.52
C PRO A 210 9.88 27.45 -32.82
N ILE A 211 8.67 26.94 -32.69
CA ILE A 211 8.26 25.61 -33.12
C ILE A 211 7.21 25.72 -34.20
N GLU A 212 7.33 24.84 -35.19
CA GLU A 212 6.33 24.66 -36.23
C GLU A 212 5.50 23.43 -35.90
N ILE A 213 4.19 23.55 -36.05
CA ILE A 213 3.21 22.51 -35.78
C ILE A 213 2.33 22.37 -37.02
N ASP A 214 2.31 21.16 -37.58
CA ASP A 214 1.36 20.79 -38.62
C ASP A 214 0.01 20.43 -37.99
N LEU A 215 -1.04 21.08 -38.47
CA LEU A 215 -2.44 20.77 -38.21
C LEU A 215 -2.94 19.89 -39.35
N LEU A 216 -3.22 18.63 -39.02
CA LEU A 216 -3.71 17.63 -39.95
C LEU A 216 -5.24 17.63 -39.97
N PRO A 217 -5.87 17.49 -41.15
CA PRO A 217 -7.33 17.46 -41.26
C PRO A 217 -7.91 16.20 -40.62
N VAL A 218 -9.05 16.36 -39.96
CA VAL A 218 -9.90 15.27 -39.47
C VAL A 218 -11.25 15.41 -40.15
N SER A 219 -11.75 14.29 -40.69
CA SER A 219 -13.06 14.21 -41.35
C SER A 219 -14.07 13.55 -40.43
N ILE A 220 -15.19 14.23 -40.20
CA ILE A 220 -16.33 13.72 -39.44
C ILE A 220 -17.48 13.46 -40.42
N GLN A 221 -17.92 12.20 -40.49
CA GLN A 221 -19.05 11.80 -41.31
C GLN A 221 -20.35 11.85 -40.49
N ASN A 222 -21.28 12.69 -40.92
CA ASN A 222 -22.61 12.82 -40.33
C ASN A 222 -23.69 12.43 -41.34
N ARG A 223 -24.94 12.25 -40.87
CA ARG A 223 -26.10 11.96 -41.75
C ARG A 223 -26.32 12.99 -42.87
N SER A 224 -25.84 14.22 -42.70
CA SER A 224 -25.99 15.35 -43.64
C SER A 224 -24.80 15.55 -44.59
N GLY A 225 -23.71 14.79 -44.43
CA GLY A 225 -22.49 14.96 -45.23
C GLY A 225 -21.21 14.73 -44.44
N THR A 226 -20.07 14.84 -45.12
CA THR A 226 -18.74 14.76 -44.49
C THR A 226 -18.21 16.16 -44.29
N THR A 227 -17.89 16.51 -43.04
CA THR A 227 -17.21 17.77 -42.72
C THR A 227 -15.76 17.48 -42.43
N SER A 228 -14.85 18.20 -43.08
CA SER A 228 -13.41 18.04 -42.90
C SER A 228 -12.77 19.40 -42.66
N GLY A 229 -11.79 19.43 -41.76
CA GLY A 229 -10.82 20.51 -41.71
C GLY A 229 -9.91 20.50 -42.93
N SER A 230 -9.19 21.60 -43.12
CA SER A 230 -8.08 21.72 -44.06
C SER A 230 -6.75 21.31 -43.41
N GLN A 231 -5.68 21.32 -44.19
CA GLN A 231 -4.33 21.23 -43.65
C GLN A 231 -3.76 22.64 -43.47
N ALA A 232 -3.09 22.88 -42.34
CA ALA A 232 -2.43 24.15 -42.04
C ALA A 232 -1.14 23.91 -41.25
N ARG A 233 -0.18 24.82 -41.36
CA ARG A 233 1.01 24.84 -40.50
C ARG A 233 1.00 26.13 -39.70
N ILE A 234 1.20 26.02 -38.40
CA ILE A 234 1.29 27.16 -37.48
C ILE A 234 2.69 27.27 -36.88
N LYS A 235 3.09 28.48 -36.54
CA LYS A 235 4.28 28.81 -35.77
C LYS A 235 3.89 29.35 -34.41
N GLY A 236 4.58 28.90 -33.39
CA GLY A 236 4.48 29.42 -32.03
C GLY A 236 5.79 29.22 -31.28
N THR A 237 5.80 29.53 -30.00
CA THR A 237 6.85 29.06 -29.10
C THR A 237 6.29 27.87 -28.30
N TRP A 238 7.16 26.98 -27.82
CA TRP A 238 6.65 25.86 -27.03
C TRP A 238 5.97 26.34 -25.74
N ILE A 239 6.38 27.47 -25.17
CA ILE A 239 5.68 28.06 -24.01
C ILE A 239 4.32 28.69 -24.38
N SER A 240 4.15 29.24 -25.58
CA SER A 240 2.84 29.78 -26.02
C SER A 240 1.83 28.68 -26.31
N VAL A 241 2.29 27.49 -26.71
CA VAL A 241 1.45 26.32 -26.95
C VAL A 241 1.03 25.64 -25.64
N PHE A 242 1.79 25.83 -24.56
CA PHE A 242 1.58 25.15 -23.28
C PHE A 242 0.16 25.29 -22.69
N PRO A 243 -0.48 26.48 -22.65
CA PRO A 243 -1.83 26.61 -22.08
C PRO A 243 -2.88 25.79 -22.83
N ILE A 244 -2.74 25.72 -24.16
CA ILE A 244 -3.63 24.94 -25.04
C ILE A 244 -3.38 23.45 -24.82
N PHE A 245 -2.12 23.04 -24.76
CA PHE A 245 -1.74 21.67 -24.42
C PHE A 245 -2.28 21.25 -23.05
N PHE A 246 -2.04 22.06 -22.01
CA PHE A 246 -2.48 21.81 -20.64
C PHE A 246 -4.00 21.65 -20.52
N GLY A 247 -4.77 22.48 -21.24
CA GLY A 247 -6.23 22.43 -21.22
C GLY A 247 -6.84 21.28 -22.02
N ASN A 248 -6.09 20.70 -22.96
CA ASN A 248 -6.63 19.75 -23.93
C ASN A 248 -5.99 18.35 -23.87
N LEU A 249 -4.93 18.15 -23.09
CA LEU A 249 -4.38 16.82 -22.84
C LEU A 249 -5.44 15.95 -22.15
N LYS A 250 -5.83 14.85 -22.80
CA LYS A 250 -6.78 13.89 -22.27
C LYS A 250 -6.02 12.80 -21.55
N TRP A 251 -6.25 12.67 -20.25
CA TRP A 251 -5.60 11.68 -19.41
C TRP A 251 -6.57 11.18 -18.34
N ARG A 252 -6.28 10.00 -17.80
CA ARG A 252 -7.05 9.35 -16.74
C ARG A 252 -6.10 8.81 -15.68
N SER A 253 -6.52 8.77 -14.43
CA SER A 253 -5.78 8.15 -13.33
C SER A 253 -6.38 6.79 -12.98
N ASN A 254 -5.54 5.78 -12.80
CA ASN A 254 -5.94 4.45 -12.39
C ASN A 254 -5.28 4.08 -11.05
N ASP A 255 -6.00 3.34 -10.20
CA ASP A 255 -5.55 2.84 -8.89
C ASP A 255 -5.24 1.34 -8.98
N TRP A 256 -4.04 0.98 -9.42
CA TRP A 256 -3.65 -0.43 -9.46
C TRP A 256 -2.89 -0.80 -8.19
N ASN A 257 -3.48 -1.68 -7.36
CA ASN A 257 -2.86 -2.18 -6.14
C ASN A 257 -2.47 -1.12 -5.08
N GLY A 258 -3.11 0.06 -5.09
CA GLY A 258 -2.80 1.15 -4.18
C GLY A 258 -1.75 2.14 -4.68
N ASP A 259 -1.19 1.89 -5.86
CA ASP A 259 -0.31 2.82 -6.57
C ASP A 259 -1.08 3.56 -7.67
N TYR A 260 -0.98 4.88 -7.68
CA TYR A 260 -1.67 5.75 -8.62
C TYR A 260 -0.78 6.06 -9.82
N HIS A 261 -1.27 5.76 -11.01
CA HIS A 261 -0.63 6.11 -12.27
C HIS A 261 -1.61 6.84 -13.19
N TYR A 262 -1.11 7.78 -13.99
CA TYR A 262 -1.88 8.37 -15.07
C TYR A 262 -1.59 7.69 -16.42
N SER A 263 -2.58 7.67 -17.31
CA SER A 263 -2.44 7.27 -18.71
C SER A 263 -2.99 8.38 -19.60
N VAL A 264 -2.25 8.75 -20.65
CA VAL A 264 -2.68 9.74 -21.66
C VAL A 264 -3.40 9.02 -22.80
N ASP A 265 -4.50 9.60 -23.26
CA ASP A 265 -5.20 9.19 -24.48
C ASP A 265 -4.62 10.00 -25.65
N ASP A 266 -3.68 9.39 -26.37
CA ASP A 266 -2.91 10.07 -27.42
C ASP A 266 -3.80 10.60 -28.55
N ASP A 267 -4.79 9.81 -28.98
CA ASP A 267 -5.64 10.14 -30.13
C ASP A 267 -6.59 11.29 -29.80
N ASP A 268 -7.30 11.19 -28.67
CA ASP A 268 -8.20 12.25 -28.22
C ASP A 268 -7.42 13.53 -27.87
N SER A 269 -6.22 13.40 -27.29
CA SER A 269 -5.33 14.53 -27.02
C SER A 269 -4.88 15.21 -28.31
N CYS A 270 -4.48 14.44 -29.32
CA CYS A 270 -4.04 14.98 -30.62
C CYS A 270 -5.15 15.80 -31.29
N VAL A 271 -6.39 15.31 -31.26
CA VAL A 271 -7.56 16.02 -31.81
C VAL A 271 -7.90 17.26 -30.98
N ALA A 272 -8.01 17.13 -29.66
CA ALA A 272 -8.39 18.25 -28.79
C ALA A 272 -7.36 19.40 -28.85
N ILE A 273 -6.07 19.06 -28.84
CA ILE A 273 -4.97 20.04 -28.96
C ILE A 273 -4.96 20.66 -30.37
N GLY A 274 -5.07 19.84 -31.42
CA GLY A 274 -5.06 20.33 -32.80
C GLY A 274 -6.22 21.28 -33.12
N SER A 275 -7.44 20.90 -32.74
CA SER A 275 -8.63 21.75 -32.89
C SER A 275 -8.51 23.06 -32.12
N SER A 276 -8.02 23.03 -30.88
CA SER A 276 -7.86 24.25 -30.08
C SER A 276 -6.78 25.17 -30.65
N LEU A 277 -5.66 24.62 -31.12
CA LEU A 277 -4.62 25.39 -31.81
C LEU A 277 -5.17 26.05 -33.08
N ALA A 278 -5.96 25.32 -33.87
CA ALA A 278 -6.61 25.85 -35.06
C ALA A 278 -7.59 27.00 -34.74
N GLY A 279 -8.30 26.91 -33.60
CA GLY A 279 -9.25 27.93 -33.16
C GLY A 279 -8.60 29.24 -32.71
N GLU A 280 -7.36 29.19 -32.24
CA GLU A 280 -6.60 30.41 -31.87
C GLU A 280 -6.13 31.19 -33.11
N VAL A 281 -5.82 30.51 -34.22
CA VAL A 281 -5.40 31.17 -35.47
C VAL A 281 -6.56 31.50 -36.42
N ALA A 282 -7.74 30.92 -36.23
CA ALA A 282 -8.89 31.17 -37.10
C ALA A 282 -10.22 31.25 -36.35
N ALA A 283 -11.03 32.25 -36.72
CA ALA A 283 -12.37 32.46 -36.16
C ALA A 283 -13.44 31.53 -36.78
N VAL A 284 -13.11 30.25 -36.95
CA VAL A 284 -14.00 29.21 -37.50
C VAL A 284 -14.16 28.13 -36.44
N ASP A 285 -15.30 27.42 -36.41
CA ASP A 285 -15.47 26.27 -35.52
C ASP A 285 -14.57 25.11 -35.98
N THR A 286 -13.46 24.90 -35.29
CA THR A 286 -12.45 23.90 -35.57
C THR A 286 -12.64 22.61 -34.77
N SER A 287 -13.70 22.52 -33.98
CA SER A 287 -13.95 21.44 -33.01
C SER A 287 -13.98 20.06 -33.67
N GLY A 288 -13.01 19.20 -33.33
CA GLY A 288 -12.88 17.86 -33.88
C GLY A 288 -12.40 17.77 -35.33
N MET A 289 -12.11 18.91 -35.98
CA MET A 289 -11.78 18.96 -37.41
C MET A 289 -10.27 18.98 -37.70
N PHE A 290 -9.43 19.13 -36.66
CA PHE A 290 -7.99 19.23 -36.78
C PHE A 290 -7.32 18.38 -35.70
N LYS A 291 -6.16 17.78 -36.03
CA LYS A 291 -5.32 17.08 -35.06
C LYS A 291 -3.85 17.40 -35.26
N ILE A 292 -3.07 17.33 -34.20
CA ILE A 292 -1.60 17.26 -34.32
C ILE A 292 -1.17 15.81 -34.57
N SER A 293 0.05 15.62 -35.07
CA SER A 293 0.64 14.29 -35.18
C SER A 293 1.04 13.75 -33.80
N LYS A 294 1.07 12.42 -33.63
CA LYS A 294 1.61 11.79 -32.41
C LYS A 294 3.05 12.21 -32.13
N GLY A 295 3.89 12.30 -33.16
CA GLY A 295 5.27 12.80 -33.01
C GLY A 295 5.33 14.25 -32.49
N THR A 296 4.37 15.09 -32.85
CA THR A 296 4.25 16.45 -32.30
C THR A 296 3.84 16.42 -30.83
N LEU A 297 2.88 15.55 -30.47
CA LEU A 297 2.47 15.35 -29.08
C LEU A 297 3.65 14.90 -28.21
N ASP A 298 4.39 13.88 -28.65
CA ASP A 298 5.55 13.34 -27.96
C ASP A 298 6.67 14.39 -27.79
N ARG A 299 6.92 15.18 -28.84
CA ARG A 299 7.90 16.28 -28.81
C ARG A 299 7.51 17.34 -27.78
N LEU A 300 6.25 17.75 -27.75
CA LEU A 300 5.74 18.73 -26.78
C LEU A 300 5.80 18.19 -25.35
N SER A 301 5.34 16.95 -25.13
CA SER A 301 5.42 16.27 -23.83
C SER A 301 6.85 16.19 -23.31
N SER A 302 7.82 15.91 -24.20
CA SER A 302 9.25 15.87 -23.84
C SER A 302 9.75 17.26 -23.42
N TYR A 303 9.43 18.32 -24.18
CA TYR A 303 9.79 19.69 -23.79
C TYR A 303 9.22 20.09 -22.43
N TYR A 304 7.95 19.77 -22.17
CA TYR A 304 7.33 20.12 -20.90
C TYR A 304 7.84 19.28 -19.74
N THR A 305 8.25 18.03 -19.98
CA THR A 305 8.88 17.17 -18.96
C THR A 305 10.25 17.74 -18.58
N GLU A 306 11.10 18.03 -19.56
CA GLU A 306 12.43 18.62 -19.34
C GLU A 306 12.34 20.02 -18.71
N ALA A 307 11.30 20.80 -19.03
CA ALA A 307 11.03 22.10 -18.41
C ALA A 307 10.43 22.00 -16.99
N GLY A 308 10.16 20.80 -16.47
CA GLY A 308 9.57 20.58 -15.15
C GLY A 308 8.08 20.95 -15.05
N LEU A 309 7.39 21.08 -16.18
CA LEU A 309 5.94 21.32 -16.26
C LEU A 309 5.15 20.00 -16.25
N MET A 310 5.75 18.91 -16.75
CA MET A 310 5.18 17.57 -16.70
C MET A 310 6.04 16.60 -15.89
N ILE A 311 5.41 15.56 -15.38
CA ILE A 311 6.06 14.42 -14.72
C ILE A 311 5.66 13.14 -15.42
N THR A 312 6.58 12.17 -15.52
CA THR A 312 6.34 10.88 -16.18
C THR A 312 5.67 9.85 -15.27
N GLU A 313 5.74 10.05 -13.96
CA GLU A 313 5.19 9.13 -12.96
C GLU A 313 4.43 9.93 -11.90
N GLY A 314 3.23 9.45 -11.52
CA GLY A 314 2.42 10.04 -10.47
C GLY A 314 0.91 10.01 -10.77
N VAL A 315 0.15 10.75 -9.95
CA VAL A 315 -1.32 10.81 -10.01
C VAL A 315 -1.81 11.71 -11.16
N ASN A 316 -1.01 12.69 -11.58
CA ASN A 316 -1.36 13.71 -12.56
C ASN A 316 -0.13 14.01 -13.45
N PRO A 317 -0.28 14.12 -14.77
CA PRO A 317 0.81 14.48 -15.68
C PRO A 317 1.44 15.85 -15.43
N PHE A 318 0.77 16.77 -14.73
CA PHE A 318 1.22 18.17 -14.59
C PHE A 318 1.66 18.53 -13.17
N THR A 319 2.77 19.28 -13.08
CA THR A 319 3.28 19.82 -11.81
C THR A 319 2.46 21.02 -11.30
N GLU A 320 2.63 21.37 -10.02
CA GLU A 320 2.11 22.63 -9.44
C GLU A 320 2.60 23.86 -10.22
N THR A 321 3.85 23.82 -10.71
CA THR A 321 4.42 24.88 -11.56
C THR A 321 3.64 24.99 -12.87
N ALA A 322 3.34 23.87 -13.54
CA ALA A 322 2.50 23.85 -14.73
C ALA A 322 1.13 24.50 -14.50
N GLN A 323 0.46 24.16 -13.40
CA GLN A 323 -0.83 24.78 -13.08
C GLN A 323 -0.70 26.30 -12.89
N ARG A 324 0.36 26.77 -12.21
CA ARG A 324 0.62 28.21 -12.03
C ARG A 324 0.91 28.91 -13.34
N VAL A 325 1.70 28.30 -14.23
CA VAL A 325 2.03 28.84 -15.57
C VAL A 325 0.76 28.93 -16.41
N ALA A 326 -0.04 27.86 -16.48
CA ALA A 326 -1.31 27.85 -17.20
C ALA A 326 -2.29 28.92 -16.67
N ARG A 327 -2.42 29.07 -15.35
CA ARG A 327 -3.24 30.14 -14.74
C ARG A 327 -2.74 31.53 -15.11
N ARG A 328 -1.42 31.77 -15.08
CA ARG A 328 -0.83 33.07 -15.43
C ARG A 328 -1.00 33.43 -16.90
N HIS A 329 -0.85 32.46 -17.80
CA HIS A 329 -1.07 32.67 -19.23
C HIS A 329 -2.54 32.92 -19.60
N ARG A 330 -3.50 32.48 -18.79
CA ARG A 330 -4.92 32.86 -18.96
C ARG A 330 -5.24 34.27 -18.48
N ILE A 331 -4.45 34.79 -17.53
CA ILE A 331 -4.62 36.14 -16.95
C ILE A 331 -3.89 37.19 -17.80
N SER A 332 -2.69 36.84 -18.29
CA SER A 332 -1.91 37.68 -19.20
C SER A 332 -2.34 37.36 -20.62
N ASP A 333 -3.00 38.30 -21.30
CA ASP A 333 -3.52 38.23 -22.69
C ASP A 333 -2.44 38.00 -23.78
N GLN A 334 -1.24 37.55 -23.39
CA GLN A 334 -0.05 37.31 -24.23
C GLN A 334 0.02 35.90 -24.83
N ALA A 335 -0.90 34.99 -24.48
CA ALA A 335 -0.88 33.61 -24.99
C ALA A 335 -1.32 33.53 -26.45
N SER A 336 -2.38 34.25 -26.83
CA SER A 336 -2.95 34.26 -28.18
C SER A 336 -2.13 35.09 -29.18
N SER A 337 -1.29 36.02 -28.71
CA SER A 337 -0.57 36.96 -29.59
C SER A 337 0.68 36.38 -30.29
N ASN A 338 1.09 35.15 -29.95
CA ASN A 338 2.34 34.55 -30.45
C ASN A 338 2.14 33.33 -31.36
N LEU A 339 0.89 32.93 -31.63
CA LEU A 339 0.59 31.88 -32.61
C LEU A 339 0.25 32.53 -33.96
N ALA A 340 0.96 32.13 -35.01
CA ALA A 340 0.77 32.65 -36.36
C ALA A 340 0.63 31.52 -37.38
N LEU A 341 -0.25 31.71 -38.35
CA LEU A 341 -0.35 30.81 -39.51
C LEU A 341 0.87 31.00 -40.42
N LEU A 342 1.54 29.90 -40.77
CA LEU A 342 2.68 29.91 -41.70
C LEU A 342 2.27 29.51 -43.11
N GLU A 343 1.61 28.36 -43.24
CA GLU A 343 1.25 27.77 -44.54
C GLU A 343 -0.15 27.17 -44.49
N GLY A 344 -0.84 27.20 -45.63
CA GLY A 344 -2.22 26.75 -45.76
C GLY A 344 -3.23 27.78 -45.24
N GLU A 345 -4.46 27.33 -45.04
CA GLU A 345 -5.55 28.10 -44.46
C GLU A 345 -6.30 27.18 -43.49
N VAL A 346 -6.74 27.68 -42.34
CA VAL A 346 -7.63 26.92 -41.45
C VAL A 346 -9.07 27.16 -41.90
N LYS A 347 -9.62 26.19 -42.62
CA LYS A 347 -10.98 26.20 -43.18
C LYS A 347 -11.67 24.88 -42.87
N VAL A 348 -12.98 24.95 -42.73
CA VAL A 348 -13.82 23.77 -42.56
C VAL A 348 -14.74 23.68 -43.78
N SER A 349 -14.69 22.54 -44.47
CA SER A 349 -15.49 22.27 -45.66
C SER A 349 -16.48 21.15 -45.39
N THR A 350 -17.72 21.32 -45.81
CA THR A 350 -18.77 20.29 -45.73
C THR A 350 -19.15 19.85 -47.14
N ALA A 351 -18.93 18.58 -47.45
CA ALA A 351 -19.41 17.93 -48.66
C ALA A 351 -20.75 17.23 -48.37
N THR A 352 -21.83 17.70 -49.00
CA THR A 352 -23.15 17.08 -48.93
C THR A 352 -23.22 15.84 -49.81
N SER A 353 -23.69 14.72 -49.26
CA SER A 353 -23.99 13.51 -50.04
C SER A 353 -25.32 13.73 -50.77
N GLU A 354 -25.28 14.05 -52.08
CA GLU A 354 -26.47 13.95 -52.92
C GLU A 354 -26.86 12.46 -53.00
N LEU A 355 -27.95 12.08 -52.35
CA LEU A 355 -28.62 10.81 -52.59
C LEU A 355 -29.32 10.94 -53.95
N ASP A 356 -28.70 10.37 -54.97
CA ASP A 356 -29.30 10.14 -56.28
C ASP A 356 -30.47 9.18 -56.12
N ASN A 357 -31.67 9.74 -55.92
CA ASN A 357 -32.93 9.00 -55.90
C ASN A 357 -33.39 8.73 -57.34
N GLU A 358 -32.61 7.98 -58.12
CA GLU A 358 -33.15 7.25 -59.26
C GLU A 358 -33.64 5.88 -58.78
N ILE A 359 -34.95 5.80 -58.53
CA ILE A 359 -35.67 4.53 -58.37
C ILE A 359 -35.94 4.00 -59.80
N PRO A 360 -35.36 2.86 -60.23
CA PRO A 360 -35.78 2.24 -61.47
C PRO A 360 -37.10 1.49 -61.24
N PHE A 361 -38.13 1.86 -62.01
CA PHE A 361 -39.38 1.10 -62.14
C PHE A 361 -39.17 -0.23 -62.87
#